data_AF-A0A969BTY3-F1
#
_entry.id   AF-A0A969BTY3-F1
#
_cell.length_a   1.000
_cell.length_b   1.000
_cell.length_c   1.000
_cell.angle_alpha   90.00
_cell.angle_beta   90.00
_cell.angle_gamma   90.00
#
_symmetry.space_group_name_H-M   'P 1'
#
loop_
_entity.id
_entity.type
_entity.pdbx_description
1 polymer ?
#
loop_
_entity_poly.entity_id
_entity_poly.type
_entity_poly.pdbx_seq_one_letter_code
_entity_poly.pdbx_strand_id
1 'polypeptide(L)'
;MSADTEDRFTLAQANARLNDVGEFVEPRISVRRHQKFLAASPDAVDYMDIAPKQIVGISASLIPFVEHDEASRALMGSNMQRQAVPLLHPDVPVVGTGMERQAATDSGQVITAVEDGEVISVTGRQVVVQSGKGKRTYQLRKYNRSNQSTCIDQKPIVVKGQKVKKSDVVADSSSTSHGELALGQNILVAFVSWEGGNYEDAILVSERLVREDYFTSIHIERQEIEARETKLGPEEITRDIPNVGEETLKDLDEQGIVRIGAEVNQNDILVGKITPKGEKELSPEEKLLRAIFGEKSREVKDTSLRLPNGEHGKVIEVKVFNRDDHRDLSAGVNQMVRVSVAQRRKLTQGDKMAGRHGNKGVVSRVVPIEDMPFLEDGTPVDIILNPLGVPGRMNIGQILETHLGWAATRLGFRAVTPVFDGADEHEIEAELCRAWLIDYAYKDVTMRAWDALRESEINTEEFRDDHDARMAYIGEWLKNTKHDLDRAAIDEKYARRIVLTEWLREKGYDPEFLLSFEDDSRSKGNRAEADKEMTLTTLRLWIEAYGGGKVGNMGEGERCARRPMR
;
A
#
# COMPACT_ATOMS: atom_id res chain seq x y z
N MET A 1 -9.19 -33.97 5.11
CA MET A 1 -9.94 -35.22 4.80
C MET A 1 -9.95 -35.39 3.28
N SER A 2 -10.01 -36.59 2.71
CA SER A 2 -10.24 -36.74 1.25
C SER A 2 -11.72 -36.50 0.94
N ALA A 3 -12.05 -36.07 -0.28
CA ALA A 3 -13.42 -35.78 -0.69
C ALA A 3 -14.37 -37.00 -0.49
N ASP A 4 -13.94 -38.22 -0.84
CA ASP A 4 -14.75 -39.44 -0.67
C ASP A 4 -15.02 -39.81 0.80
N THR A 5 -14.14 -39.35 1.69
CA THR A 5 -14.28 -39.58 3.13
C THR A 5 -15.17 -38.52 3.75
N GLU A 6 -15.05 -37.27 3.29
CA GLU A 6 -15.86 -36.13 3.71
C GLU A 6 -17.36 -36.36 3.51
N ASP A 7 -17.75 -36.93 2.37
CA ASP A 7 -19.15 -37.19 2.04
C ASP A 7 -19.88 -38.11 3.04
N ARG A 8 -19.15 -38.91 3.81
CA ARG A 8 -19.73 -39.83 4.81
C ARG A 8 -20.12 -39.14 6.11
N PHE A 9 -19.63 -37.93 6.35
CA PHE A 9 -19.79 -37.21 7.60
C PHE A 9 -20.71 -35.99 7.46
N THR A 10 -21.27 -35.57 8.58
CA THR A 10 -22.07 -34.36 8.72
C THR A 10 -21.19 -33.25 9.28
N LEU A 11 -20.99 -32.19 8.50
CA LEU A 11 -20.02 -31.13 8.80
C LEU A 11 -20.75 -29.83 9.16
N ALA A 12 -20.50 -29.28 10.35
CA ALA A 12 -20.95 -27.94 10.71
C ALA A 12 -20.05 -26.86 10.10
N GLN A 13 -20.64 -25.70 9.80
CA GLN A 13 -19.89 -24.53 9.32
C GLN A 13 -19.05 -23.90 10.44
N ALA A 14 -17.95 -23.24 10.08
CA ALA A 14 -17.01 -22.65 11.03
C ALA A 14 -17.60 -21.48 11.85
N ASN A 15 -18.65 -20.84 11.35
CA ASN A 15 -19.36 -19.74 12.00
C ASN A 15 -20.49 -20.20 12.93
N ALA A 16 -20.68 -21.51 13.12
CA ALA A 16 -21.67 -22.02 14.06
C ALA A 16 -21.34 -21.51 15.48
N ARG A 17 -22.35 -20.96 16.16
CA ARG A 17 -22.17 -20.34 17.49
C ARG A 17 -21.91 -21.42 18.54
N LEU A 18 -20.77 -21.32 19.20
CA LEU A 18 -20.36 -22.17 20.32
C LEU A 18 -20.40 -21.39 21.63
N ASN A 19 -20.68 -22.08 22.73
CA ASN A 19 -20.50 -21.54 24.08
C ASN A 19 -19.03 -21.65 24.54
N ASP A 20 -18.70 -21.12 25.72
CA ASP A 20 -17.34 -21.13 26.27
C ASP A 20 -16.78 -22.55 26.52
N VAL A 21 -17.65 -23.57 26.56
CA VAL A 21 -17.30 -24.98 26.77
C VAL A 21 -17.15 -25.73 25.43
N GLY A 22 -17.45 -25.06 24.30
CA GLY A 22 -17.35 -25.64 22.96
C GLY A 22 -18.59 -26.40 22.50
N GLU A 23 -19.74 -26.20 23.14
CA GLU A 23 -21.02 -26.79 22.73
C GLU A 23 -21.80 -25.83 21.82
N PHE A 24 -22.58 -26.38 20.89
CA PHE A 24 -23.44 -25.59 20.03
C PHE A 24 -24.56 -24.90 20.81
N VAL A 25 -24.70 -23.58 20.62
CA VAL A 25 -25.73 -22.78 21.28
C VAL A 25 -27.11 -23.00 20.64
N GLU A 26 -27.14 -23.23 19.33
CA GLU A 26 -28.37 -23.37 18.56
C GLU A 26 -28.83 -24.84 18.48
N PRO A 27 -30.13 -25.13 18.66
CA PRO A 27 -30.64 -26.50 18.59
C PRO A 27 -30.68 -27.06 17.17
N ARG A 28 -30.54 -26.22 16.14
CA ARG A 28 -30.50 -26.60 14.73
C ARG A 28 -29.33 -25.89 14.06
N ILE A 29 -28.33 -26.66 13.66
CA ILE A 29 -27.07 -26.16 13.10
C ILE A 29 -27.12 -26.35 11.59
N SER A 30 -26.64 -25.35 10.84
CA SER A 30 -26.40 -25.46 9.41
C SER A 30 -25.24 -26.42 9.16
N VAL A 31 -25.51 -27.53 8.47
CA VAL A 31 -24.54 -28.56 8.17
C VAL A 31 -24.50 -28.88 6.69
N ARG A 32 -23.36 -29.41 6.25
CA ARG A 32 -23.17 -29.94 4.91
C ARG A 32 -22.97 -31.45 4.98
N ARG A 33 -23.72 -32.19 4.16
CA ARG A 33 -23.58 -33.65 3.98
C ARG A 33 -23.89 -34.03 2.53
N HIS A 34 -23.05 -34.84 1.90
CA HIS A 34 -23.16 -35.17 0.47
C HIS A 34 -23.35 -33.92 -0.41
N GLN A 35 -22.57 -32.87 -0.16
CA GLN A 35 -22.67 -31.56 -0.84
C GLN A 35 -24.04 -30.86 -0.74
N LYS A 36 -24.94 -31.32 0.13
CA LYS A 36 -26.22 -30.67 0.40
C LYS A 36 -26.18 -29.94 1.73
N PHE A 37 -26.76 -28.73 1.75
CA PHE A 37 -26.96 -27.95 2.96
C PHE A 37 -28.24 -28.41 3.65
N LEU A 38 -28.12 -28.82 4.91
CA LEU A 38 -29.19 -29.34 5.74
C LEU A 38 -29.13 -28.67 7.12
N ALA A 39 -30.19 -28.81 7.91
CA ALA A 39 -30.17 -28.45 9.33
C ALA A 39 -30.19 -29.73 10.17
N ALA A 40 -29.24 -29.87 11.08
CA ALA A 40 -29.11 -31.03 11.96
C ALA A 40 -29.09 -30.62 13.44
N SER A 41 -29.41 -31.56 14.33
CA SER A 41 -29.21 -31.38 15.77
C SER A 41 -27.71 -31.47 16.12
N PRO A 42 -27.27 -30.86 17.24
CA PRO A 42 -25.89 -30.97 17.72
C PRO A 42 -25.35 -32.40 17.76
N ASP A 43 -26.16 -33.37 18.21
CA ASP A 43 -25.76 -34.79 18.33
C ASP A 43 -25.49 -35.49 16.98
N ALA A 44 -25.96 -34.91 15.87
CA ALA A 44 -25.82 -35.47 14.52
C ALA A 44 -24.65 -34.85 13.74
N VAL A 45 -23.89 -33.93 14.36
CA VAL A 45 -22.71 -33.30 13.76
C VAL A 45 -21.47 -34.14 14.08
N ASP A 46 -20.75 -34.56 13.04
CA ASP A 46 -19.53 -35.39 13.20
C ASP A 46 -18.27 -34.53 13.29
N TYR A 47 -18.18 -33.47 12.48
CA TYR A 47 -17.05 -32.55 12.44
C TYR A 47 -17.50 -31.11 12.20
N MET A 48 -16.59 -30.15 12.40
CA MET A 48 -16.79 -28.74 12.12
C MET A 48 -15.65 -28.22 11.23
N ASP A 49 -15.95 -27.29 10.35
CA ASP A 49 -14.98 -26.56 9.54
C ASP A 49 -13.94 -25.83 10.43
N ILE A 50 -12.69 -25.76 9.96
CA ILE A 50 -11.58 -25.23 10.79
C ILE A 50 -11.61 -23.71 10.89
N ALA A 51 -11.80 -23.03 9.75
CA ALA A 51 -11.82 -21.57 9.68
C ALA A 51 -12.60 -21.10 8.45
N PRO A 52 -13.30 -19.95 8.50
CA PRO A 52 -14.07 -19.46 7.36
C PRO A 52 -13.22 -19.20 6.11
N LYS A 53 -11.99 -18.70 6.29
CA LYS A 53 -11.04 -18.43 5.20
C LYS A 53 -10.52 -19.66 4.45
N GLN A 54 -10.78 -20.89 4.93
CA GLN A 54 -10.28 -22.11 4.29
C GLN A 54 -10.86 -22.35 2.87
N ILE A 55 -11.99 -21.72 2.56
CA ILE A 55 -12.70 -21.90 1.28
C ILE A 55 -12.19 -21.00 0.16
N VAL A 56 -11.35 -20.01 0.48
CA VAL A 56 -10.83 -19.02 -0.48
C VAL A 56 -9.31 -19.16 -0.65
N GLY A 57 -8.82 -18.85 -1.85
CA GLY A 57 -7.38 -18.75 -2.11
C GLY A 57 -6.75 -17.52 -1.46
N ILE A 58 -5.41 -17.51 -1.37
CA ILE A 58 -4.66 -16.41 -0.70
C ILE A 58 -5.05 -15.03 -1.22
N SER A 59 -5.14 -14.84 -2.54
CA SER A 59 -5.48 -13.52 -3.12
C SER A 59 -6.89 -13.05 -2.76
N ALA A 60 -7.86 -13.96 -2.68
CA ALA A 60 -9.22 -13.63 -2.24
C ALA A 60 -9.26 -13.40 -0.72
N SER A 61 -8.42 -14.11 0.04
CA SER A 61 -8.31 -13.91 1.50
C SER A 61 -7.72 -12.55 1.91
N LEU A 62 -7.15 -11.80 0.96
CA LEU A 62 -6.61 -10.44 1.15
C LEU A 62 -7.64 -9.32 0.87
N ILE A 63 -8.86 -9.69 0.46
CA ILE A 63 -9.96 -8.75 0.20
C ILE A 63 -10.79 -8.64 1.50
N PRO A 64 -10.80 -7.48 2.18
CA PRO A 64 -11.68 -7.28 3.34
C PRO A 64 -13.13 -7.31 2.88
N PHE A 65 -14.08 -7.69 3.74
CA PHE A 65 -15.52 -7.64 3.41
C PHE A 65 -15.92 -8.36 2.10
N VAL A 66 -15.18 -9.39 1.70
CA VAL A 66 -15.40 -10.09 0.43
C VAL A 66 -16.77 -10.77 0.36
N GLU A 67 -17.35 -11.08 1.52
CA GLU A 67 -18.73 -11.55 1.68
C GLU A 67 -19.80 -10.56 1.20
N HIS A 68 -19.44 -9.27 1.08
CA HIS A 68 -20.30 -8.20 0.57
C HIS A 68 -20.03 -7.86 -0.90
N ASP A 69 -19.19 -8.65 -1.57
CA ASP A 69 -18.87 -8.50 -2.98
C ASP A 69 -19.50 -9.63 -3.82
N GLU A 70 -19.98 -9.28 -5.01
CA GLU A 70 -20.31 -10.27 -6.02
C GLU A 70 -19.07 -11.11 -6.37
N ALA A 71 -19.21 -12.43 -6.46
CA ALA A 71 -18.10 -13.35 -6.71
C ALA A 71 -17.27 -13.00 -7.96
N SER A 72 -17.92 -12.49 -9.02
CA SER A 72 -17.24 -12.05 -10.24
C SER A 72 -16.31 -10.85 -9.98
N ARG A 73 -16.68 -9.94 -9.08
CA ARG A 73 -15.88 -8.78 -8.67
C ARG A 73 -14.76 -9.16 -7.71
N ALA A 74 -15.03 -10.03 -6.74
CA ALA A 74 -13.99 -10.58 -5.87
C ALA A 74 -12.90 -11.32 -6.68
N LEU A 75 -13.29 -12.05 -7.73
CA LEU A 75 -12.35 -12.69 -8.67
C LEU A 75 -11.51 -11.64 -9.43
N MET A 76 -12.15 -10.58 -9.93
CA MET A 76 -11.44 -9.48 -10.59
C MET A 76 -10.43 -8.83 -9.64
N GLY A 77 -10.84 -8.50 -8.42
CA GLY A 77 -9.97 -7.95 -7.38
C GLY A 77 -8.76 -8.84 -7.07
N SER A 78 -8.99 -10.14 -6.92
CA SER A 78 -7.94 -11.14 -6.72
C SER A 78 -6.93 -11.19 -7.88
N ASN A 79 -7.41 -11.03 -9.11
CA ASN A 79 -6.56 -10.98 -10.31
C ASN A 79 -5.77 -9.67 -10.42
N MET A 80 -6.40 -8.54 -10.06
CA MET A 80 -5.78 -7.21 -10.10
C MET A 80 -4.65 -7.09 -9.10
N GLN A 81 -4.77 -7.69 -7.91
CA GLN A 81 -3.67 -7.75 -6.93
C GLN A 81 -2.39 -8.38 -7.53
N ARG A 82 -2.52 -9.40 -8.38
CA ARG A 82 -1.36 -10.05 -9.05
C ARG A 82 -0.73 -9.19 -10.14
N GLN A 83 -1.40 -8.13 -10.57
CA GLN A 83 -0.93 -7.17 -11.56
C GLN A 83 -0.37 -5.89 -10.90
N ALA A 84 -0.40 -5.80 -9.57
CA ALA A 84 0.10 -4.65 -8.84
C ALA A 84 1.59 -4.42 -9.15
N VAL A 85 1.92 -3.18 -9.49
CA VAL A 85 3.29 -2.76 -9.77
C VAL A 85 3.92 -2.28 -8.45
N PRO A 86 5.14 -2.72 -8.10
CA PRO A 86 5.79 -2.25 -6.89
C PRO A 86 6.02 -0.73 -6.90
N LEU A 87 5.52 -0.06 -5.86
CA LEU A 87 5.65 1.37 -5.67
C LEU A 87 6.96 1.70 -4.93
N LEU A 88 7.37 2.97 -4.99
CA LEU A 88 8.54 3.47 -4.28
C LEU A 88 8.35 3.43 -2.75
N HIS A 89 7.13 3.78 -2.31
CA HIS A 89 6.74 3.94 -0.91
C HIS A 89 5.42 3.22 -0.59
N PRO A 90 5.33 1.88 -0.67
CA PRO A 90 4.06 1.20 -0.47
C PRO A 90 3.59 1.24 0.99
N ASP A 91 2.28 1.35 1.18
CA ASP A 91 1.65 1.32 2.50
C ASP A 91 0.96 -0.02 2.78
N VAL A 92 0.98 -0.43 4.05
CA VAL A 92 0.12 -1.52 4.54
C VAL A 92 -1.33 -1.00 4.57
N PRO A 93 -2.32 -1.76 4.09
CA PRO A 93 -3.71 -1.31 4.08
C PRO A 93 -4.19 -0.97 5.51
N VAL A 94 -4.88 0.18 5.65
CA VAL A 94 -5.50 0.59 6.93
C VAL A 94 -6.53 -0.44 7.39
N VAL A 95 -7.26 -1.04 6.45
CA VAL A 95 -8.19 -2.15 6.68
C VAL A 95 -7.59 -3.42 6.07
N GLY A 96 -6.91 -4.22 6.87
CA GLY A 96 -6.31 -5.51 6.47
C GLY A 96 -7.23 -6.69 6.75
N THR A 97 -6.78 -7.89 6.37
CA THR A 97 -7.47 -9.18 6.61
C THR A 97 -6.72 -10.07 7.61
N GLY A 98 -5.48 -9.72 7.94
CA GLY A 98 -4.57 -10.51 8.76
C GLY A 98 -3.77 -11.53 7.95
N MET A 99 -4.03 -11.64 6.64
CA MET A 99 -3.29 -12.53 5.74
C MET A 99 -2.05 -11.88 5.14
N GLU A 100 -1.89 -10.56 5.28
CA GLU A 100 -0.82 -9.75 4.67
C GLU A 100 0.58 -10.21 5.11
N ARG A 101 0.78 -10.43 6.42
CA ARG A 101 2.05 -10.91 6.98
C ARG A 101 2.42 -12.31 6.50
N GLN A 102 1.43 -13.22 6.51
CA GLN A 102 1.65 -14.60 6.08
C GLN A 102 1.97 -14.65 4.58
N ALA A 103 1.20 -13.91 3.76
CA ALA A 103 1.43 -13.81 2.32
C ALA A 103 2.81 -13.24 1.99
N ALA A 104 3.25 -12.19 2.70
CA ALA A 104 4.58 -11.60 2.53
C ALA A 104 5.70 -12.59 2.91
N THR A 105 5.56 -13.27 4.05
CA THR A 105 6.57 -14.22 4.55
C THR A 105 6.70 -15.45 3.64
N ASP A 106 5.58 -16.05 3.25
CA ASP A 106 5.55 -17.25 2.41
C ASP A 106 5.94 -16.98 0.95
N SER A 107 5.89 -15.71 0.51
CA SER A 107 6.35 -15.33 -0.84
C SER A 107 7.85 -15.54 -1.06
N GLY A 108 8.64 -15.61 0.02
CA GLY A 108 10.11 -15.69 -0.03
C GLY A 108 10.81 -14.41 -0.51
N GLN A 109 10.07 -13.28 -0.63
CA GLN A 109 10.64 -11.98 -1.02
C GLN A 109 11.22 -11.22 0.17
N VAL A 110 10.64 -11.38 1.36
CA VAL A 110 11.18 -10.80 2.60
C VAL A 110 12.29 -11.69 3.16
N ILE A 111 13.24 -11.08 3.87
CA ILE A 111 14.31 -11.82 4.54
C ILE A 111 13.91 -12.01 6.00
N THR A 112 13.84 -13.25 6.45
CA THR A 112 13.55 -13.60 7.85
C THR A 112 14.79 -14.05 8.61
N ALA A 113 14.78 -13.79 9.92
CA ALA A 113 15.78 -14.26 10.85
C ALA A 113 15.70 -15.79 10.95
N VAL A 114 16.84 -16.47 10.80
CA VAL A 114 16.87 -17.94 10.84
C VAL A 114 16.95 -18.45 12.29
N GLU A 115 17.49 -17.61 13.18
CA GLU A 115 17.71 -17.90 14.58
C GLU A 115 17.51 -16.62 15.40
N ASP A 116 17.26 -16.79 16.70
CA ASP A 116 17.24 -15.70 17.66
C ASP A 116 18.63 -15.06 17.75
N GLY A 117 18.67 -13.73 17.81
CA GLY A 117 19.93 -13.01 17.87
C GLY A 117 19.76 -11.50 18.04
N GLU A 118 20.88 -10.80 18.01
CA GLU A 118 20.95 -9.35 18.10
C GLU A 118 21.58 -8.76 16.83
N VAL A 119 20.98 -7.70 16.31
CA VAL A 119 21.44 -7.02 15.10
C VAL A 119 22.68 -6.20 15.42
N ILE A 120 23.84 -6.56 14.87
CA ILE A 120 25.12 -5.88 15.15
C ILE A 120 25.45 -4.79 14.13
N SER A 121 24.97 -4.92 12.89
CA SER A 121 25.25 -3.99 11.80
C SER A 121 24.09 -3.99 10.81
N VAL A 122 23.68 -2.79 10.41
CA VAL A 122 22.65 -2.56 9.39
C VAL A 122 23.23 -1.59 8.37
N THR A 123 23.22 -1.99 7.11
CA THR A 123 23.57 -1.13 5.98
C THR A 123 22.53 -1.31 4.88
N GLY A 124 22.47 -0.40 3.91
CA GLY A 124 21.55 -0.53 2.78
C GLY A 124 21.76 -1.76 1.88
N ARG A 125 22.86 -2.51 2.05
CA ARG A 125 23.18 -3.71 1.25
C ARG A 125 23.23 -5.00 2.06
N GLN A 126 23.40 -4.92 3.38
CA GLN A 126 23.50 -6.11 4.22
C GLN A 126 23.07 -5.81 5.66
N VAL A 127 22.54 -6.84 6.31
CA VAL A 127 22.24 -6.87 7.75
C VAL A 127 23.03 -8.01 8.39
N VAL A 128 23.67 -7.75 9.52
CA VAL A 128 24.44 -8.76 10.26
C VAL A 128 23.80 -8.99 11.62
N VAL A 129 23.46 -10.24 11.90
CA VAL A 129 22.85 -10.69 13.16
C VAL A 129 23.82 -11.62 13.87
N GLN A 130 24.05 -11.35 15.16
CA GLN A 130 24.81 -12.21 16.06
C GLN A 130 23.83 -13.12 16.81
N SER A 131 23.88 -14.42 16.53
CA SER A 131 23.19 -15.43 17.34
C SER A 131 24.18 -16.11 18.30
N GLY A 132 23.67 -16.97 19.18
CA GLY A 132 24.50 -17.83 20.03
C GLY A 132 25.42 -18.79 19.26
N LYS A 133 25.16 -19.03 17.97
CA LYS A 133 25.96 -19.90 17.10
C LYS A 133 26.98 -19.17 16.23
N GLY A 134 26.98 -17.83 16.24
CA GLY A 134 27.93 -17.01 15.48
C GLY A 134 27.29 -15.84 14.77
N LYS A 135 28.06 -15.19 13.89
CA LYS A 135 27.59 -14.08 13.06
C LYS A 135 27.00 -14.62 11.76
N ARG A 136 25.80 -14.15 11.42
CA ARG A 136 25.16 -14.41 10.14
C ARG A 136 24.93 -13.09 9.40
N THR A 137 25.37 -13.06 8.14
CA THR A 137 25.21 -11.90 7.25
C THR A 137 24.13 -12.18 6.22
N TYR A 138 23.14 -11.31 6.16
CA TYR A 138 22.06 -11.29 5.19
C TYR A 138 22.39 -10.27 4.11
N GLN A 139 22.58 -10.70 2.86
CA GLN A 139 22.82 -9.81 1.72
C GLN A 139 21.48 -9.39 1.10
N LEU A 140 21.28 -8.10 0.93
CA LEU A 140 20.06 -7.51 0.37
C LEU A 140 20.20 -7.35 -1.15
N ARG A 141 19.14 -7.70 -1.87
CA ARG A 141 19.02 -7.44 -3.31
C ARG A 141 18.71 -5.96 -3.52
N LYS A 142 19.47 -5.28 -4.37
CA LYS A 142 19.31 -3.83 -4.62
C LYS A 142 19.13 -3.58 -6.10
N TYR A 143 18.02 -2.92 -6.45
CA TYR A 143 17.70 -2.53 -7.83
C TYR A 143 17.74 -3.71 -8.83
N ASN A 144 17.31 -4.89 -8.39
CA ASN A 144 17.27 -6.07 -9.24
C ASN A 144 16.06 -6.00 -10.18
N ARG A 145 16.28 -6.21 -11.48
CA ARG A 145 15.20 -6.31 -12.46
C ARG A 145 14.40 -7.62 -12.28
N SER A 146 13.08 -7.53 -12.25
CA SER A 146 12.17 -8.68 -12.33
C SER A 146 11.96 -9.16 -13.78
N ASN A 147 11.22 -10.25 -13.98
CA ASN A 147 10.90 -10.70 -15.35
C ASN A 147 10.01 -9.69 -16.09
N GLN A 148 9.14 -8.98 -15.36
CA GLN A 148 8.20 -7.98 -15.86
C GLN A 148 8.80 -6.56 -15.91
N SER A 149 10.13 -6.43 -15.93
CA SER A 149 10.85 -5.13 -15.91
C SER A 149 10.58 -4.24 -14.69
N THR A 150 9.99 -4.76 -13.61
CA THR A 150 9.83 -4.00 -12.35
C THR A 150 11.07 -4.11 -11.45
N CYS A 151 11.23 -3.16 -10.54
CA CYS A 151 12.35 -3.13 -9.60
C CYS A 151 12.07 -3.96 -8.34
N ILE A 152 12.95 -4.91 -8.04
CA ILE A 152 13.04 -5.62 -6.76
C ILE A 152 14.15 -4.97 -5.93
N ASP A 153 13.76 -4.28 -4.87
CA ASP A 153 14.65 -3.59 -3.94
C ASP A 153 14.34 -4.00 -2.51
N GLN A 154 15.33 -4.60 -1.84
CA GLN A 154 15.22 -4.96 -0.44
C GLN A 154 15.78 -3.87 0.46
N LYS A 155 15.07 -3.60 1.55
CA LYS A 155 15.37 -2.54 2.51
C LYS A 155 15.36 -3.12 3.93
N PRO A 156 16.38 -2.87 4.75
CA PRO A 156 16.39 -3.36 6.12
C PRO A 156 15.30 -2.63 6.94
N ILE A 157 14.58 -3.37 7.79
CA ILE A 157 13.57 -2.79 8.71
C ILE A 157 14.01 -2.81 10.17
N VAL A 158 15.09 -3.54 10.46
CA VAL A 158 15.65 -3.63 11.81
C VAL A 158 16.69 -2.55 12.06
N VAL A 159 16.86 -2.17 13.32
CA VAL A 159 17.89 -1.23 13.77
C VAL A 159 19.02 -1.94 14.50
N LYS A 160 20.20 -1.32 14.54
CA LYS A 160 21.34 -1.85 15.30
C LYS A 160 20.99 -1.94 16.80
N GLY A 161 21.30 -3.08 17.42
CA GLY A 161 20.98 -3.40 18.81
C GLY A 161 19.60 -4.04 19.02
N GLN A 162 18.78 -4.13 17.97
CA GLN A 162 17.48 -4.79 18.06
C GLN A 162 17.66 -6.30 18.24
N LYS A 163 16.92 -6.88 19.20
CA LYS A 163 16.80 -8.33 19.35
C LYS A 163 15.75 -8.84 18.39
N VAL A 164 16.10 -9.87 17.62
CA VAL A 164 15.22 -10.54 16.65
C VAL A 164 15.02 -11.99 17.07
N LYS A 165 13.80 -12.49 16.91
CA LYS A 165 13.47 -13.91 17.09
C LYS A 165 13.54 -14.61 15.74
N LYS A 166 13.68 -15.94 15.78
CA LYS A 166 13.52 -16.79 14.61
C LYS A 166 12.19 -16.49 13.92
N SER A 167 12.26 -16.38 12.60
CA SER A 167 11.17 -16.02 11.69
C SER A 167 10.74 -14.54 11.70
N ASP A 168 11.34 -13.68 12.53
CA ASP A 168 11.09 -12.24 12.42
C ASP A 168 11.63 -11.70 11.10
N VAL A 169 10.90 -10.75 10.49
CA VAL A 169 11.34 -10.10 9.25
C VAL A 169 12.47 -9.12 9.56
N VAL A 170 13.58 -9.27 8.84
CA VAL A 170 14.80 -8.47 8.96
C VAL A 170 14.88 -7.40 7.87
N ALA A 171 14.40 -7.74 6.67
CA ALA A 171 14.34 -6.82 5.55
C ALA A 171 13.09 -7.05 4.70
N ASP A 172 12.46 -5.95 4.31
CA ASP A 172 11.36 -5.90 3.36
C ASP A 172 11.86 -5.91 1.91
N SER A 173 10.96 -6.18 0.98
CA SER A 173 11.08 -6.06 -0.46
C SER A 173 10.19 -4.94 -1.03
N SER A 174 10.15 -4.76 -2.35
CA SER A 174 9.49 -3.62 -3.01
C SER A 174 7.98 -3.48 -2.77
N SER A 175 7.30 -4.55 -2.38
CA SER A 175 5.83 -4.57 -2.17
C SER A 175 5.47 -5.06 -0.78
N THR A 176 6.31 -4.73 0.19
CA THR A 176 6.11 -5.07 1.60
C THR A 176 6.53 -3.91 2.48
N SER A 177 5.85 -3.75 3.60
CA SER A 177 6.15 -2.73 4.60
C SER A 177 5.97 -3.33 6.00
N HIS A 178 7.00 -3.23 6.83
CA HIS A 178 7.10 -3.83 8.16
C HIS A 178 6.78 -5.34 8.20
N GLY A 179 7.20 -6.09 7.17
CA GLY A 179 6.95 -7.52 7.05
C GLY A 179 5.53 -7.89 6.60
N GLU A 180 4.72 -6.93 6.20
CA GLU A 180 3.36 -7.14 5.68
C GLU A 180 3.29 -6.81 4.19
N LEU A 181 2.36 -7.45 3.48
CA LEU A 181 2.12 -7.19 2.06
C LEU A 181 1.55 -5.77 1.86
N ALA A 182 2.20 -5.00 1.01
CA ALA A 182 1.89 -3.61 0.73
C ALA A 182 1.95 -3.38 -0.79
N LEU A 183 0.80 -3.50 -1.47
CA LEU A 183 0.71 -3.45 -2.94
C LEU A 183 0.36 -2.05 -3.49
N GLY A 184 -0.04 -1.11 -2.63
CA GLY A 184 -0.62 0.17 -3.00
C GLY A 184 -0.39 1.25 -1.94
N GLN A 185 -1.32 2.22 -1.91
CA GLN A 185 -1.33 3.34 -0.97
C GLN A 185 -2.68 3.45 -0.28
N ASN A 186 -2.70 3.95 0.94
CA ASN A 186 -3.93 4.44 1.57
C ASN A 186 -4.16 5.89 1.15
N ILE A 187 -5.37 6.21 0.72
CA ILE A 187 -5.72 7.53 0.15
C ILE A 187 -7.12 7.94 0.58
N LEU A 188 -7.39 9.25 0.58
CA LEU A 188 -8.71 9.79 0.87
C LEU A 188 -9.58 9.77 -0.40
N VAL A 189 -10.69 9.04 -0.37
CA VAL A 189 -11.56 8.84 -1.53
C VAL A 189 -12.92 9.50 -1.31
N ALA A 190 -13.47 10.12 -2.36
CA ALA A 190 -14.85 10.62 -2.40
C ALA A 190 -15.67 9.90 -3.47
N PHE A 191 -16.88 9.44 -3.09
CA PHE A 191 -17.86 8.87 -4.01
C PHE A 191 -18.87 9.95 -4.44
N VAL A 192 -18.48 10.78 -5.42
CA VAL A 192 -19.31 11.88 -5.93
C VAL A 192 -19.20 11.96 -7.45
N SER A 193 -20.28 12.31 -8.15
CA SER A 193 -20.21 12.59 -9.59
C SER A 193 -19.63 13.99 -9.81
N TRP A 194 -18.59 14.11 -10.65
CA TRP A 194 -17.85 15.37 -10.81
C TRP A 194 -17.68 15.73 -12.29
N GLU A 195 -18.48 16.69 -12.78
CA GLU A 195 -18.37 17.31 -14.11
C GLU A 195 -18.20 16.33 -15.29
N GLY A 196 -18.68 15.08 -15.16
CA GLY A 196 -18.47 14.01 -16.14
C GLY A 196 -17.04 13.46 -16.21
N GLY A 197 -16.10 14.01 -15.43
CA GLY A 197 -14.71 13.56 -15.38
C GLY A 197 -14.53 12.14 -14.85
N ASN A 198 -15.49 11.66 -14.04
CA ASN A 198 -15.57 10.27 -13.57
C ASN A 198 -16.73 9.48 -14.20
N TYR A 199 -17.06 9.75 -15.46
CA TYR A 199 -18.06 8.98 -16.19
C TYR A 199 -17.62 7.50 -16.35
N GLU A 200 -18.55 6.56 -16.13
CA GLU A 200 -18.29 5.12 -16.13
C GLU A 200 -17.10 4.70 -15.22
N ASP A 201 -16.01 4.24 -15.82
CA ASP A 201 -14.78 3.75 -15.15
C ASP A 201 -13.65 4.80 -15.16
N ALA A 202 -13.95 6.04 -15.52
CA ALA A 202 -13.00 7.13 -15.37
C ALA A 202 -12.85 7.49 -13.89
N ILE A 203 -11.62 7.80 -13.48
CA ILE A 203 -11.31 8.29 -12.13
C ILE A 203 -10.53 9.59 -12.22
N LEU A 204 -10.86 10.52 -11.32
CA LEU A 204 -10.13 11.77 -11.15
C LEU A 204 -9.14 11.62 -10.00
N VAL A 205 -7.94 12.13 -10.19
CA VAL A 205 -6.84 12.03 -9.22
C VAL A 205 -6.34 13.43 -8.91
N SER A 206 -6.15 13.73 -7.63
CA SER A 206 -5.51 14.96 -7.17
C SER A 206 -4.06 15.04 -7.64
N GLU A 207 -3.64 16.23 -8.07
CA GLU A 207 -2.23 16.55 -8.37
C GLU A 207 -1.32 16.29 -7.15
N ARG A 208 -1.86 16.35 -5.93
CA ARG A 208 -1.14 16.02 -4.69
C ARG A 208 -0.46 14.66 -4.77
N LEU A 209 -1.17 13.64 -5.27
CA LEU A 209 -0.65 12.28 -5.39
C LEU A 209 0.52 12.17 -6.37
N VAL A 210 0.57 13.02 -7.39
CA VAL A 210 1.67 13.10 -8.37
C VAL A 210 2.85 13.90 -7.81
N ARG A 211 2.56 14.99 -7.09
CA ARG A 211 3.56 15.86 -6.46
C ARG A 211 4.32 15.15 -5.34
N GLU A 212 3.62 14.38 -4.52
CA GLU A 212 4.16 13.65 -3.37
C GLU A 212 4.61 12.22 -3.70
N ASP A 213 4.67 11.86 -4.99
CA ASP A 213 5.18 10.57 -5.49
C ASP A 213 4.45 9.31 -4.95
N TYR A 214 3.17 9.40 -4.56
CA TYR A 214 2.39 8.28 -3.97
C TYR A 214 2.37 7.05 -4.88
N PHE A 215 2.01 7.24 -6.16
CA PHE A 215 1.89 6.19 -7.16
C PHE A 215 3.05 6.25 -8.15
N THR A 216 4.27 6.19 -7.62
CA THR A 216 5.50 6.20 -8.42
C THR A 216 6.17 4.83 -8.39
N SER A 217 6.53 4.30 -9.56
CA SER A 217 7.23 3.01 -9.71
C SER A 217 8.59 3.19 -10.39
N ILE A 218 9.46 2.18 -10.21
CA ILE A 218 10.74 2.09 -10.93
C ILE A 218 10.68 0.90 -11.88
N HIS A 219 10.92 1.18 -13.15
CA HIS A 219 11.04 0.19 -14.21
C HIS A 219 12.49 0.10 -14.65
N ILE A 220 12.98 -1.11 -14.90
CA ILE A 220 14.34 -1.35 -15.35
C ILE A 220 14.25 -2.08 -16.68
N GLU A 221 14.58 -1.35 -17.75
CA GLU A 221 14.71 -1.92 -19.08
C GLU A 221 16.14 -2.35 -19.34
N ARG A 222 16.27 -3.42 -20.12
CA ARG A 222 17.54 -4.05 -20.43
C ARG A 222 17.71 -4.04 -21.95
N GLN A 223 18.68 -3.28 -22.40
CA GLN A 223 19.06 -3.19 -23.79
C GLN A 223 20.36 -3.98 -23.97
N GLU A 224 20.44 -4.82 -25.01
CA GLU A 224 21.61 -5.62 -25.28
C GLU A 224 22.01 -5.56 -26.75
N ILE A 225 23.31 -5.57 -26.99
CA ILE A 225 23.88 -5.60 -28.33
C ILE A 225 25.08 -6.53 -28.35
N GLU A 226 25.21 -7.25 -29.45
CA GLU A 226 26.30 -8.16 -29.71
C GLU A 226 27.15 -7.64 -30.87
N ALA A 227 28.46 -7.78 -30.72
CA ALA A 227 29.44 -7.61 -31.78
C ALA A 227 29.82 -8.99 -32.31
N ARG A 228 29.56 -9.21 -33.60
CA ARG A 228 29.70 -10.50 -34.26
C ARG A 228 30.80 -10.52 -35.30
N GLU A 229 31.34 -11.70 -35.53
CA GLU A 229 32.25 -11.96 -36.64
C GLU A 229 31.44 -12.09 -37.93
N THR A 230 31.67 -11.20 -38.89
CA THR A 230 31.01 -11.25 -40.21
C THR A 230 32.01 -11.65 -41.29
N LYS A 231 31.49 -12.07 -42.46
CA LYS A 231 32.33 -12.40 -43.62
C LYS A 231 33.16 -11.21 -44.14
N LEU A 232 32.71 -9.99 -43.86
CA LEU A 232 33.33 -8.73 -44.31
C LEU A 232 34.32 -8.17 -43.28
N GLY A 233 34.42 -8.80 -42.11
CA GLY A 233 35.23 -8.35 -40.99
C GLY A 233 34.46 -8.44 -39.66
N PRO A 234 35.14 -8.32 -38.52
CA PRO A 234 34.49 -8.27 -37.21
C PRO A 234 33.70 -6.96 -37.06
N GLU A 235 32.53 -7.03 -36.42
CA GLU A 235 31.91 -5.84 -35.84
C GLU A 235 32.69 -5.41 -34.62
N GLU A 236 32.87 -4.10 -34.44
CA GLU A 236 33.66 -3.54 -33.34
C GLU A 236 32.77 -2.61 -32.49
N ILE A 237 32.90 -2.73 -31.17
CA ILE A 237 32.32 -1.79 -30.21
C ILE A 237 33.36 -0.68 -30.01
N THR A 238 32.98 0.56 -30.32
CA THR A 238 33.91 1.70 -30.31
C THR A 238 33.17 3.03 -30.16
N ARG A 239 33.85 4.02 -29.60
CA ARG A 239 33.39 5.42 -29.55
C ARG A 239 33.54 6.13 -30.91
N ASP A 240 34.39 5.62 -31.81
CA ASP A 240 34.66 6.20 -33.13
C ASP A 240 33.56 5.81 -34.14
N ILE A 241 32.44 6.53 -34.09
CA ILE A 241 31.24 6.26 -34.90
C ILE A 241 31.15 7.29 -36.04
N PRO A 242 31.02 6.86 -37.31
CA PRO A 242 30.97 7.78 -38.44
C PRO A 242 29.68 8.61 -38.45
N ASN A 243 29.78 9.90 -38.81
CA ASN A 243 28.66 10.85 -38.93
C ASN A 243 27.94 11.19 -37.61
N VAL A 244 28.58 10.99 -36.45
CA VAL A 244 28.05 11.36 -35.13
C VAL A 244 28.90 12.48 -34.54
N GLY A 245 28.28 13.53 -34.01
CA GLY A 245 28.98 14.65 -33.36
C GLY A 245 29.40 14.36 -31.92
N GLU A 246 30.41 15.07 -31.42
CA GLU A 246 30.95 14.91 -30.05
C GLU A 246 29.87 15.07 -28.95
N GLU A 247 28.88 15.95 -29.15
CA GLU A 247 27.78 16.15 -28.19
C GLU A 247 26.98 14.86 -27.92
N THR A 248 26.81 14.00 -28.92
CA THR A 248 26.11 12.71 -28.78
C THR A 248 27.01 11.64 -28.17
N LEU A 249 28.33 11.81 -28.24
CA LEU A 249 29.34 10.88 -27.72
C LEU A 249 29.77 11.20 -26.29
N LYS A 250 29.28 12.30 -25.70
CA LYS A 250 29.72 12.82 -24.38
C LYS A 250 29.61 11.82 -23.24
N ASP A 251 28.62 10.93 -23.29
CA ASP A 251 28.33 9.96 -22.23
C ASP A 251 28.93 8.57 -22.50
N LEU A 252 29.58 8.39 -23.67
CA LEU A 252 30.31 7.17 -24.01
C LEU A 252 31.74 7.23 -23.46
N ASP A 253 32.19 6.12 -22.89
CA ASP A 253 33.57 5.92 -22.49
C ASP A 253 34.51 5.67 -23.69
N GLU A 254 35.80 5.44 -23.41
CA GLU A 254 36.81 5.17 -24.44
C GLU A 254 36.52 3.91 -25.27
N GLN A 255 35.74 2.96 -24.73
CA GLN A 255 35.33 1.73 -25.43
C GLN A 255 34.07 1.94 -26.27
N GLY A 256 33.41 3.11 -26.17
CA GLY A 256 32.14 3.37 -26.83
C GLY A 256 30.93 2.87 -26.05
N ILE A 257 31.05 2.66 -24.74
CA ILE A 257 29.96 2.18 -23.88
C ILE A 257 29.50 3.33 -22.97
N VAL A 258 28.20 3.49 -22.80
CA VAL A 258 27.65 4.54 -21.94
C VAL A 258 28.08 4.36 -20.48
N ARG A 259 28.50 5.46 -19.84
CA ARG A 259 28.90 5.44 -18.42
C ARG A 259 27.72 5.19 -17.48
N ILE A 260 27.96 4.48 -16.39
CA ILE A 260 26.97 4.30 -15.32
C ILE A 260 26.64 5.67 -14.69
N GLY A 261 25.35 5.93 -14.50
CA GLY A 261 24.83 7.19 -13.97
C GLY A 261 24.59 8.27 -15.02
N ALA A 262 24.82 8.02 -16.31
CA ALA A 262 24.38 8.90 -17.39
C ALA A 262 22.85 8.98 -17.46
N GLU A 263 22.33 10.16 -17.72
CA GLU A 263 20.92 10.38 -18.08
C GLU A 263 20.80 10.26 -19.59
N VAL A 264 19.95 9.34 -20.04
CA VAL A 264 19.78 9.01 -21.45
C VAL A 264 18.34 9.28 -21.86
N ASN A 265 18.20 9.95 -22.99
CA ASN A 265 16.94 10.24 -23.65
C ASN A 265 16.78 9.38 -24.90
N GLN A 266 15.60 9.45 -25.49
CA GLN A 266 15.29 8.81 -26.75
C GLN A 266 16.35 9.09 -27.83
N ASN A 267 16.77 8.05 -28.54
CA ASN A 267 17.80 8.05 -29.59
C ASN A 267 19.26 8.27 -29.16
N ASP A 268 19.52 8.47 -27.86
CA ASP A 268 20.90 8.53 -27.35
C ASP A 268 21.60 7.18 -27.53
N ILE A 269 22.91 7.24 -27.79
CA ILE A 269 23.73 6.05 -28.02
C ILE A 269 24.10 5.43 -26.67
N LEU A 270 23.67 4.20 -26.45
CA LEU A 270 24.03 3.40 -25.27
C LEU A 270 25.34 2.64 -25.48
N VAL A 271 25.53 2.11 -26.70
CA VAL A 271 26.73 1.36 -27.07
C VAL A 271 27.03 1.65 -28.54
N GLY A 272 28.19 2.26 -28.80
CA GLY A 272 28.72 2.50 -30.12
C GLY A 272 29.12 1.19 -30.80
N LYS A 273 28.56 0.91 -31.98
CA LYS A 273 28.91 -0.26 -32.77
C LYS A 273 29.09 0.11 -34.23
N ILE A 274 30.19 -0.37 -34.81
CA ILE A 274 30.47 -0.23 -36.24
C ILE A 274 30.47 -1.61 -36.91
N THR A 275 29.82 -1.68 -38.06
CA THR A 275 29.82 -2.87 -38.92
C THR A 275 30.59 -2.56 -40.22
N PRO A 276 31.56 -3.38 -40.64
CA PRO A 276 32.24 -3.19 -41.92
C PRO A 276 31.25 -3.27 -43.08
N LYS A 277 31.30 -2.31 -44.01
CA LYS A 277 30.53 -2.35 -45.25
C LYS A 277 31.31 -3.18 -46.28
N GLY A 278 30.58 -3.96 -47.08
CA GLY A 278 31.17 -4.56 -48.27
C GLY A 278 31.40 -3.47 -49.32
N GLU A 279 32.42 -3.64 -50.16
CA GLU A 279 32.68 -2.76 -51.29
C GLU A 279 31.43 -2.75 -52.20
N LYS A 280 30.64 -1.68 -52.12
CA LYS A 280 29.73 -1.30 -53.20
C LYS A 280 30.53 -0.46 -54.18
N GLU A 281 30.31 -0.63 -55.48
CA GLU A 281 30.78 0.35 -56.46
C GLU A 281 30.19 1.72 -56.08
N LEU A 282 31.06 2.61 -55.60
CA LEU A 282 30.70 3.98 -55.27
C LEU A 282 30.06 4.64 -56.48
N SER A 283 28.96 5.37 -56.27
CA SER A 283 28.36 6.14 -57.35
C SER A 283 29.37 7.17 -57.87
N PRO A 284 29.26 7.62 -59.13
CA PRO A 284 30.13 8.68 -59.66
C PRO A 284 30.16 9.94 -58.79
N GLU A 285 29.04 10.28 -58.13
CA GLU A 285 28.95 11.41 -57.19
C GLU A 285 29.75 11.16 -55.90
N GLU A 286 29.68 9.95 -55.32
CA GLU A 286 30.44 9.57 -54.12
C GLU A 286 31.95 9.46 -54.40
N LYS A 287 32.34 8.98 -55.60
CA LYS A 287 33.75 8.99 -56.06
C LYS A 287 34.30 10.41 -56.17
N LEU A 288 33.49 11.35 -56.66
CA LEU A 288 33.87 12.75 -56.77
C LEU A 288 34.04 13.40 -55.40
N LEU A 289 33.09 13.16 -54.48
CA LEU A 289 33.19 13.65 -53.09
C LEU A 289 34.44 13.12 -52.39
N ARG A 290 34.77 11.84 -52.57
CA ARG A 290 35.98 11.23 -52.00
C ARG A 290 37.28 11.83 -52.58
N ALA A 291 37.28 12.18 -53.86
CA ALA A 291 38.41 12.83 -54.51
C ALA A 291 38.62 14.30 -54.06
N ILE A 292 37.54 15.00 -53.68
CA ILE A 292 37.58 16.40 -53.23
C ILE A 292 37.98 16.50 -51.75
N PHE A 293 37.41 15.66 -50.87
CA PHE A 293 37.60 15.77 -49.42
C PHE A 293 38.76 14.95 -48.85
N GLY A 294 39.34 14.03 -49.62
CA GLY A 294 40.57 13.31 -49.23
C GLY A 294 40.44 12.42 -47.97
N GLU A 295 39.27 12.34 -47.35
CA GLU A 295 39.03 11.51 -46.18
C GLU A 295 39.03 10.04 -46.56
N LYS A 296 40.07 9.32 -46.12
CA LYS A 296 40.04 7.87 -45.96
C LYS A 296 39.12 7.54 -44.78
N SER A 297 37.83 7.86 -44.87
CA SER A 297 36.86 7.41 -43.89
C SER A 297 36.82 5.88 -43.95
N ARG A 298 36.93 5.24 -42.78
CA ARG A 298 36.73 3.78 -42.66
C ARG A 298 35.36 3.46 -43.28
N GLU A 299 35.29 2.49 -44.20
CA GLU A 299 34.05 2.07 -44.86
C GLU A 299 33.18 1.24 -43.88
N VAL A 300 32.76 1.89 -42.80
CA VAL A 300 31.98 1.28 -41.72
C VAL A 300 30.62 1.94 -41.63
N LYS A 301 29.64 1.19 -41.13
CA LYS A 301 28.27 1.65 -40.90
C LYS A 301 28.04 1.74 -39.40
N ASP A 302 27.41 2.82 -38.95
CA ASP A 302 26.83 2.91 -37.62
C ASP A 302 25.70 1.87 -37.46
N THR A 303 25.89 0.93 -36.54
CA THR A 303 24.92 -0.08 -36.10
C THR A 303 24.79 -0.07 -34.58
N SER A 304 25.03 1.09 -33.97
CA SER A 304 25.03 1.32 -32.53
C SER A 304 23.69 1.03 -31.87
N LEU A 305 23.74 0.62 -30.60
CA LEU A 305 22.57 0.49 -29.75
C LEU A 305 22.13 1.88 -29.30
N ARG A 306 20.90 2.24 -29.66
CA ARG A 306 20.27 3.50 -29.26
C ARG A 306 19.07 3.22 -28.37
N LEU A 307 18.77 4.15 -27.46
CA LEU A 307 17.57 4.03 -26.62
C LEU A 307 16.31 4.14 -27.50
N PRO A 308 15.35 3.20 -27.41
CA PRO A 308 14.14 3.22 -28.22
C PRO A 308 13.28 4.49 -28.04
N ASN A 309 12.38 4.70 -29.01
CA ASN A 309 11.46 5.83 -28.99
C ASN A 309 10.53 5.79 -27.77
N GLY A 310 10.38 6.92 -27.07
CA GLY A 310 9.52 7.04 -25.89
C GLY A 310 10.14 6.54 -24.57
N GLU A 311 11.34 5.97 -24.61
CA GLU A 311 12.09 5.61 -23.40
C GLU A 311 13.04 6.74 -22.99
N HIS A 312 13.23 6.87 -21.68
CA HIS A 312 14.21 7.76 -21.06
C HIS A 312 14.54 7.19 -19.68
N GLY A 313 15.71 7.54 -19.15
CA GLY A 313 16.06 7.11 -17.80
C GLY A 313 17.52 7.30 -17.47
N LYS A 314 17.95 6.60 -16.44
CA LYS A 314 19.32 6.64 -15.94
C LYS A 314 19.98 5.28 -16.09
N VAL A 315 21.20 5.26 -16.62
CA VAL A 315 21.98 4.02 -16.72
C VAL A 315 22.37 3.58 -15.31
N ILE A 316 21.93 2.39 -14.89
CA ILE A 316 22.20 1.86 -13.54
C ILE A 316 23.25 0.75 -13.53
N GLU A 317 23.37 0.00 -14.62
CA GLU A 317 24.25 -1.16 -14.69
C GLU A 317 24.68 -1.40 -16.14
N VAL A 318 25.96 -1.67 -16.34
CA VAL A 318 26.52 -2.09 -17.62
C VAL A 318 27.27 -3.39 -17.39
N LYS A 319 26.98 -4.42 -18.19
CA LYS A 319 27.71 -5.70 -18.18
C LYS A 319 28.29 -5.96 -19.55
N VAL A 320 29.59 -6.18 -19.57
CA VAL A 320 30.35 -6.55 -20.76
C VAL A 320 30.73 -8.02 -20.63
N PHE A 321 30.38 -8.81 -21.64
CA PHE A 321 30.70 -10.22 -21.73
C PHE A 321 31.62 -10.42 -22.92
N ASN A 322 32.87 -10.79 -22.65
CA ASN A 322 33.84 -11.15 -23.67
C ASN A 322 33.84 -12.67 -23.85
N ARG A 323 34.10 -13.11 -25.07
CA ARG A 323 34.14 -14.54 -25.41
C ARG A 323 35.22 -15.32 -24.66
N ASP A 324 36.34 -14.68 -24.35
CA ASP A 324 37.43 -15.32 -23.61
C ASP A 324 37.03 -15.69 -22.17
N ASP A 325 36.17 -14.87 -21.56
CA ASP A 325 35.72 -15.04 -20.17
C ASP A 325 34.43 -15.86 -20.06
N HIS A 326 33.57 -15.84 -21.08
CA HIS A 326 32.25 -16.46 -21.06
C HIS A 326 32.05 -17.38 -22.28
N ARG A 327 32.27 -18.70 -22.07
CA ARG A 327 32.13 -19.72 -23.12
C ARG A 327 30.70 -19.97 -23.60
N ASP A 328 29.70 -19.44 -22.89
CA ASP A 328 28.28 -19.61 -23.20
C ASP A 328 27.75 -18.58 -24.22
N LEU A 329 28.60 -17.69 -24.74
CA LEU A 329 28.22 -16.78 -25.83
C LEU A 329 27.91 -17.57 -27.11
N SER A 330 26.89 -17.11 -27.85
CA SER A 330 26.49 -17.71 -29.12
C SER A 330 27.65 -17.75 -30.12
N ALA A 331 27.68 -18.79 -30.96
CA ALA A 331 28.72 -18.95 -31.96
C ALA A 331 28.83 -17.72 -32.89
N GLY A 332 30.03 -17.14 -32.96
CA GLY A 332 30.30 -15.96 -33.78
C GLY A 332 30.09 -14.63 -33.06
N VAL A 333 29.68 -14.62 -31.79
CA VAL A 333 29.67 -13.42 -30.94
C VAL A 333 31.05 -13.29 -30.28
N ASN A 334 31.69 -12.13 -30.44
CA ASN A 334 32.99 -11.84 -29.84
C ASN A 334 32.83 -11.08 -28.52
N GLN A 335 31.88 -10.15 -28.49
CA GLN A 335 31.55 -9.35 -27.31
C GLN A 335 30.05 -9.08 -27.25
N MET A 336 29.47 -9.12 -26.06
CA MET A 336 28.09 -8.73 -25.79
C MET A 336 28.08 -7.67 -24.70
N VAL A 337 27.40 -6.55 -24.95
CA VAL A 337 27.23 -5.47 -23.97
C VAL A 337 25.75 -5.36 -23.63
N ARG A 338 25.47 -5.34 -22.32
CA ARG A 338 24.14 -5.24 -21.77
C ARG A 338 24.05 -4.02 -20.87
N VAL A 339 23.17 -3.10 -21.22
CA VAL A 339 22.93 -1.84 -20.53
C VAL A 339 21.56 -1.89 -19.87
N SER A 340 21.50 -1.68 -18.56
CA SER A 340 20.25 -1.56 -17.81
C SER A 340 19.96 -0.08 -17.55
N VAL A 341 18.79 0.37 -18.00
CA VAL A 341 18.30 1.74 -17.86
C VAL A 341 17.11 1.72 -16.91
N ALA A 342 17.21 2.46 -15.81
CA ALA A 342 16.12 2.63 -14.86
C ALA A 342 15.30 3.88 -15.20
N GLN A 343 13.98 3.73 -15.23
CA GLN A 343 13.03 4.80 -15.43
C GLN A 343 12.12 4.91 -14.21
N ARG A 344 12.01 6.13 -13.65
CA ARG A 344 11.01 6.45 -12.65
C ARG A 344 9.72 6.86 -13.38
N ARG A 345 8.64 6.13 -13.16
CA ARG A 345 7.31 6.43 -13.73
C ARG A 345 6.41 6.95 -12.64
N LYS A 346 6.00 8.21 -12.77
CA LYS A 346 4.95 8.81 -11.94
C LYS A 346 3.58 8.47 -12.51
N LEU A 347 2.55 8.57 -11.69
CA LEU A 347 1.16 8.47 -12.13
C LEU A 347 0.84 9.53 -13.19
N THR A 348 0.21 9.10 -14.27
CA THR A 348 -0.19 9.94 -15.39
C THR A 348 -1.60 9.61 -15.88
N GLN A 349 -2.17 10.51 -16.69
CA GLN A 349 -3.43 10.27 -17.36
C GLN A 349 -3.32 9.03 -18.28
N GLY A 350 -4.33 8.17 -18.25
CA GLY A 350 -4.35 6.91 -18.99
C GLY A 350 -3.85 5.70 -18.19
N ASP A 351 -3.21 5.92 -17.04
CA ASP A 351 -2.84 4.83 -16.14
C ASP A 351 -4.09 4.16 -15.55
N LYS A 352 -3.96 2.86 -15.28
CA LYS A 352 -5.04 2.04 -14.73
C LYS A 352 -4.82 1.82 -13.24
N MET A 353 -5.83 2.15 -12.44
CA MET A 353 -5.86 1.88 -11.01
C MET A 353 -7.01 0.95 -10.67
N ALA A 354 -6.86 0.21 -9.57
CA ALA A 354 -7.87 -0.72 -9.12
C ALA A 354 -7.85 -0.88 -7.59
N GLY A 355 -9.03 -1.05 -7.01
CA GLY A 355 -9.21 -1.48 -5.62
C GLY A 355 -9.32 -2.99 -5.49
N ARG A 356 -9.27 -3.49 -4.25
CA ARG A 356 -9.36 -4.93 -3.95
C ARG A 356 -10.73 -5.54 -4.23
N HIS A 357 -11.77 -4.71 -4.30
CA HIS A 357 -13.17 -5.07 -4.55
C HIS A 357 -13.54 -5.16 -6.04
N GLY A 358 -12.54 -5.26 -6.93
CA GLY A 358 -12.76 -5.37 -8.38
C GLY A 358 -13.24 -4.08 -9.05
N ASN A 359 -13.16 -2.93 -8.35
CA ASN A 359 -13.36 -1.61 -8.95
C ASN A 359 -12.08 -1.24 -9.71
N LYS A 360 -12.21 -0.97 -11.01
CA LYS A 360 -11.10 -0.63 -11.90
C LYS A 360 -11.44 0.64 -12.63
N GLY A 361 -10.49 1.56 -12.68
CA GLY A 361 -10.64 2.78 -13.44
C GLY A 361 -9.39 3.21 -14.18
N VAL A 362 -9.59 4.08 -15.17
CA VAL A 362 -8.52 4.76 -15.91
C VAL A 362 -8.47 6.20 -15.44
N VAL A 363 -7.27 6.69 -15.11
CA VAL A 363 -7.09 8.11 -14.73
C VAL A 363 -7.46 8.97 -15.93
N SER A 364 -8.59 9.66 -15.83
CA SER A 364 -9.12 10.50 -16.90
C SER A 364 -8.55 11.91 -16.83
N ARG A 365 -8.25 12.42 -15.64
CA ARG A 365 -7.63 13.72 -15.44
C ARG A 365 -6.91 13.77 -14.09
N VAL A 366 -5.76 14.44 -14.08
CA VAL A 366 -5.12 14.92 -12.86
C VAL A 366 -5.65 16.33 -12.60
N VAL A 367 -6.30 16.51 -11.46
CA VAL A 367 -7.00 17.76 -11.10
C VAL A 367 -6.11 18.56 -10.13
N PRO A 368 -5.93 19.88 -10.35
CA PRO A 368 -5.20 20.74 -9.42
C PRO A 368 -5.75 20.66 -8.00
N ILE A 369 -4.90 20.80 -7.00
CA ILE A 369 -5.29 20.62 -5.58
C ILE A 369 -6.38 21.62 -5.18
N GLU A 370 -6.30 22.85 -5.67
CA GLU A 370 -7.24 23.94 -5.44
C GLU A 370 -8.65 23.68 -6.01
N ASP A 371 -8.76 22.81 -7.02
CA ASP A 371 -10.02 22.47 -7.66
C ASP A 371 -10.65 21.19 -7.05
N MET A 372 -9.91 20.46 -6.21
CA MET A 372 -10.42 19.24 -5.59
C MET A 372 -11.43 19.57 -4.48
N PRO A 373 -12.47 18.75 -4.29
CA PRO A 373 -13.30 18.87 -3.10
C PRO A 373 -12.46 18.63 -1.86
N PHE A 374 -12.78 19.37 -0.80
CA PHE A 374 -12.05 19.34 0.46
C PHE A 374 -13.01 19.19 1.64
N LEU A 375 -12.48 18.68 2.74
CA LEU A 375 -13.17 18.51 4.01
C LEU A 375 -13.29 19.86 4.74
N GLU A 376 -14.10 19.94 5.81
CA GLU A 376 -14.25 21.18 6.59
C GLU A 376 -12.93 21.73 7.16
N ASP A 377 -11.94 20.85 7.38
CA ASP A 377 -10.59 21.20 7.85
C ASP A 377 -9.65 21.67 6.73
N GLY A 378 -10.14 21.78 5.49
CA GLY A 378 -9.37 22.19 4.32
C GLY A 378 -8.62 21.05 3.63
N THR A 379 -8.66 19.83 4.15
CA THR A 379 -7.96 18.68 3.53
C THR A 379 -8.62 18.29 2.20
N PRO A 380 -7.92 18.35 1.06
CA PRO A 380 -8.47 17.93 -0.23
C PRO A 380 -8.54 16.41 -0.32
N VAL A 381 -9.54 15.89 -1.04
CA VAL A 381 -9.61 14.45 -1.34
C VAL A 381 -8.57 14.07 -2.38
N ASP A 382 -8.16 12.80 -2.40
CA ASP A 382 -7.12 12.31 -3.31
C ASP A 382 -7.68 11.74 -4.60
N ILE A 383 -8.78 10.99 -4.51
CA ILE A 383 -9.43 10.36 -5.66
C ILE A 383 -10.94 10.57 -5.59
N ILE A 384 -11.54 10.85 -6.75
CA ILE A 384 -12.99 10.89 -6.91
C ILE A 384 -13.42 9.67 -7.72
N LEU A 385 -14.24 8.83 -7.10
CA LEU A 385 -14.84 7.63 -7.71
C LEU A 385 -16.31 7.89 -8.04
N ASN A 386 -16.78 7.23 -9.10
CA ASN A 386 -18.18 7.30 -9.51
C ASN A 386 -19.07 6.46 -8.58
N PRO A 387 -20.05 7.06 -7.87
CA PRO A 387 -20.95 6.31 -7.01
C PRO A 387 -21.83 5.31 -7.78
N LEU A 388 -22.14 5.58 -9.05
CA LEU A 388 -22.99 4.71 -9.88
C LEU A 388 -22.35 3.34 -10.17
N GLY A 389 -21.03 3.25 -10.06
CA GLY A 389 -20.29 2.01 -10.27
C GLY A 389 -20.51 0.97 -9.17
N VAL A 390 -20.99 1.35 -7.98
CA VAL A 390 -21.11 0.43 -6.84
C VAL A 390 -22.40 -0.41 -6.90
N PRO A 391 -23.61 0.19 -7.02
CA PRO A 391 -24.85 -0.61 -7.03
C PRO A 391 -24.91 -1.58 -8.20
N GLY A 392 -24.47 -1.15 -9.40
CA GLY A 392 -24.49 -1.99 -10.60
C GLY A 392 -23.48 -3.14 -10.58
N ARG A 393 -22.52 -3.14 -9.65
CA ARG A 393 -21.45 -4.16 -9.52
C ARG A 393 -21.57 -4.99 -8.26
N MET A 394 -22.45 -4.59 -7.34
CA MET A 394 -22.68 -5.27 -6.06
C MET A 394 -21.37 -5.55 -5.31
N ASN A 395 -20.48 -4.56 -5.24
CA ASN A 395 -19.23 -4.62 -4.48
C ASN A 395 -19.27 -3.60 -3.32
N ILE A 396 -20.21 -3.83 -2.41
CA ILE A 396 -20.51 -2.96 -1.26
C ILE A 396 -19.35 -2.99 -0.27
N GLY A 397 -18.53 -4.04 -0.27
CA GLY A 397 -17.36 -4.17 0.59
C GLY A 397 -16.43 -2.95 0.52
N GLN A 398 -16.30 -2.30 -0.63
CA GLN A 398 -15.46 -1.09 -0.77
C GLN A 398 -16.00 0.11 0.03
N ILE A 399 -17.32 0.20 0.22
CA ILE A 399 -17.95 1.26 1.01
C ILE A 399 -17.73 0.99 2.49
N LEU A 400 -17.88 -0.27 2.93
CA LEU A 400 -17.55 -0.69 4.28
C LEU A 400 -16.06 -0.47 4.60
N GLU A 401 -15.17 -0.79 3.65
CA GLU A 401 -13.74 -0.50 3.74
C GLU A 401 -13.49 1.01 3.89
N THR A 402 -14.20 1.85 3.12
CA THR A 402 -14.07 3.32 3.21
C THR A 402 -14.53 3.84 4.57
N HIS A 403 -15.66 3.38 5.09
CA HIS A 403 -16.19 3.78 6.40
C HIS A 403 -15.28 3.36 7.55
N LEU A 404 -14.87 2.09 7.59
CA LEU A 404 -13.98 1.60 8.63
C LEU A 404 -12.59 2.24 8.52
N GLY A 405 -12.09 2.45 7.30
CA GLY A 405 -10.83 3.15 7.05
C GLY A 405 -10.86 4.60 7.53
N TRP A 406 -11.99 5.30 7.37
CA TRP A 406 -12.19 6.65 7.91
C TRP A 406 -12.10 6.66 9.44
N ALA A 407 -12.85 5.78 10.10
CA ALA A 407 -12.83 5.68 11.56
C ALA A 407 -11.43 5.31 12.07
N ALA A 408 -10.80 4.30 11.46
CA ALA A 408 -9.45 3.85 11.79
C ALA A 408 -8.40 4.96 11.65
N THR A 409 -8.49 5.78 10.61
CA THR A 409 -7.58 6.91 10.40
C THR A 409 -7.75 7.99 11.47
N ARG A 410 -9.00 8.37 11.79
CA ARG A 410 -9.31 9.40 12.81
C ARG A 410 -8.96 8.94 14.22
N LEU A 411 -9.20 7.67 14.54
CA LEU A 411 -8.95 7.07 15.86
C LEU A 411 -7.51 6.57 16.00
N GLY A 412 -6.79 6.43 14.89
CA GLY A 412 -5.36 6.12 14.88
C GLY A 412 -5.00 4.65 14.98
N PHE A 413 -5.88 3.73 14.54
CA PHE A 413 -5.62 2.29 14.54
C PHE A 413 -5.61 1.70 13.12
N ARG A 414 -5.20 0.44 12.99
CA ARG A 414 -5.38 -0.37 11.78
C ARG A 414 -6.40 -1.46 12.05
N ALA A 415 -7.40 -1.58 11.18
CA ALA A 415 -8.42 -2.60 11.31
C ALA A 415 -7.95 -3.92 10.69
N VAL A 416 -8.33 -5.04 11.31
CA VAL A 416 -8.17 -6.38 10.74
C VAL A 416 -9.56 -6.99 10.65
N THR A 417 -10.06 -7.16 9.42
CA THR A 417 -11.36 -7.74 9.11
C THR A 417 -11.16 -9.04 8.31
N PRO A 418 -11.10 -10.21 8.99
CA PRO A 418 -10.94 -11.49 8.32
C PRO A 418 -12.12 -11.80 7.39
N VAL A 419 -11.83 -12.52 6.31
CA VAL A 419 -12.85 -12.97 5.35
C VAL A 419 -13.90 -13.86 6.02
N PHE A 420 -15.19 -13.51 5.86
CA PHE A 420 -16.38 -14.17 6.45
C PHE A 420 -16.48 -14.16 8.00
N ASP A 421 -15.58 -13.49 8.71
CA ASP A 421 -15.60 -13.30 10.17
C ASP A 421 -15.01 -11.92 10.51
N GLY A 422 -15.44 -10.93 9.72
CA GLY A 422 -14.97 -9.56 9.76
C GLY A 422 -15.76 -8.67 10.72
N ALA A 423 -15.47 -7.38 10.67
CA ALA A 423 -16.23 -6.36 11.40
C ALA A 423 -17.67 -6.29 10.88
N ASP A 424 -18.66 -6.20 11.78
CA ASP A 424 -20.06 -6.05 11.39
C ASP A 424 -20.47 -4.56 11.23
N GLU A 425 -21.69 -4.33 10.71
CA GLU A 425 -22.20 -2.98 10.48
C GLU A 425 -22.33 -2.17 11.78
N HIS A 426 -22.70 -2.81 12.89
CA HIS A 426 -22.86 -2.14 14.19
C HIS A 426 -21.52 -1.75 14.80
N GLU A 427 -20.50 -2.60 14.65
CA GLU A 427 -19.13 -2.29 15.04
C GLU A 427 -18.59 -1.09 14.22
N ILE A 428 -18.79 -1.09 12.89
CA ILE A 428 -18.39 0.03 12.03
C ILE A 428 -19.13 1.32 12.41
N GLU A 429 -20.44 1.24 12.67
CA GLU A 429 -21.26 2.38 13.12
C GLU A 429 -20.74 2.96 14.44
N ALA A 430 -20.42 2.11 15.41
CA ALA A 430 -19.88 2.54 16.70
C ALA A 430 -18.48 3.19 16.55
N GLU A 431 -17.63 2.67 15.68
CA GLU A 431 -16.33 3.27 15.37
C GLU A 431 -16.47 4.62 14.65
N LEU A 432 -17.44 4.77 13.73
CA LEU A 432 -17.77 6.06 13.13
C LEU A 432 -18.29 7.05 14.17
N CYS A 433 -19.08 6.59 15.14
CA CYS A 433 -19.55 7.41 16.25
C CYS A 433 -18.41 7.92 17.13
N ARG A 434 -17.42 7.07 17.42
CA ARG A 434 -16.18 7.45 18.13
C ARG A 434 -15.35 8.44 17.31
N ALA A 435 -15.22 8.22 16.00
CA ALA A 435 -14.51 9.10 15.10
C ALA A 435 -15.16 10.49 14.99
N TRP A 436 -16.49 10.56 14.99
CA TRP A 436 -17.18 11.85 15.05
C TRP A 436 -16.95 12.56 16.38
N LEU A 437 -17.04 11.84 17.50
CA LEU A 437 -16.83 12.42 18.83
C LEU A 437 -15.41 12.92 19.05
N ILE A 438 -14.39 12.19 18.59
CA ILE A 438 -13.00 12.62 18.75
C ILE A 438 -12.77 13.93 18.00
N ASP A 439 -13.32 14.07 16.79
CA ASP A 439 -13.22 15.30 15.99
C ASP A 439 -14.00 16.45 16.64
N TYR A 440 -15.21 16.17 17.12
CA TYR A 440 -16.08 17.16 17.77
C TYR A 440 -15.48 17.68 19.09
N ALA A 441 -15.04 16.77 19.97
CA ALA A 441 -14.39 17.13 21.23
C ALA A 441 -13.12 17.96 20.99
N TYR A 442 -12.32 17.58 19.99
CA TYR A 442 -11.10 18.30 19.65
C TYR A 442 -11.39 19.71 19.11
N LYS A 443 -12.46 19.88 18.32
CA LYS A 443 -12.94 21.20 17.84
C LYS A 443 -13.47 22.07 18.99
N ASP A 444 -14.27 21.48 19.89
CA ASP A 444 -14.80 22.17 21.08
C ASP A 444 -13.66 22.68 21.98
N VAL A 445 -12.64 21.86 22.24
CA VAL A 445 -11.47 22.28 23.01
C VAL A 445 -10.67 23.37 22.32
N THR A 446 -10.53 23.35 20.99
CA THR A 446 -9.91 24.48 20.26
C THR A 446 -10.68 25.77 20.46
N MET A 447 -12.01 25.75 20.41
CA MET A 447 -12.82 26.94 20.65
C MET A 447 -12.64 27.47 22.07
N ARG A 448 -12.67 26.58 23.08
CA ARG A 448 -12.42 26.93 24.48
C ARG A 448 -11.02 27.53 24.68
N ALA A 449 -10.01 27.00 24.00
CA ALA A 449 -8.65 27.52 24.05
C ALA A 449 -8.60 28.98 23.57
N TRP A 450 -9.23 29.28 22.43
CA TRP A 450 -9.31 30.65 21.93
C TRP A 450 -10.13 31.58 22.83
N ASP A 451 -11.22 31.09 23.43
CA ASP A 451 -11.99 31.86 24.41
C ASP A 451 -11.14 32.18 25.66
N ALA A 452 -10.43 31.20 26.21
CA ALA A 452 -9.55 31.40 27.36
C ALA A 452 -8.41 32.39 27.08
N LEU A 453 -7.83 32.36 25.86
CA LEU A 453 -6.81 33.32 25.43
C LEU A 453 -7.37 34.73 25.31
N ARG A 454 -8.59 34.89 24.77
CA ARG A 454 -9.29 36.18 24.70
C ARG A 454 -9.59 36.75 26.08
N GLU A 455 -10.00 35.91 27.02
CA GLU A 455 -10.29 36.31 28.40
C GLU A 455 -9.04 36.68 29.20
N SER A 456 -7.90 36.07 28.88
CA SER A 456 -6.62 36.30 29.58
C SER A 456 -5.82 37.50 29.05
N GLU A 457 -6.34 38.26 28.08
CA GLU A 457 -5.67 39.38 27.38
C GLU A 457 -4.27 39.03 26.83
N ILE A 458 -4.00 37.75 26.57
CA ILE A 458 -2.74 37.29 25.99
C ILE A 458 -2.71 37.69 24.51
N ASN A 459 -1.58 38.20 24.03
CA ASN A 459 -1.45 38.61 22.64
C ASN A 459 -1.60 37.40 21.71
N THR A 460 -2.70 37.35 20.97
CA THR A 460 -3.01 36.26 20.03
C THR A 460 -1.99 36.15 18.89
N GLU A 461 -1.19 37.19 18.66
CA GLU A 461 -0.09 37.18 17.67
C GLU A 461 1.11 36.31 18.09
N GLU A 462 1.18 35.85 19.34
CA GLU A 462 2.24 34.94 19.80
C GLU A 462 2.00 33.47 19.38
N PHE A 463 0.77 33.12 19.01
CA PHE A 463 0.40 31.77 18.56
C PHE A 463 0.46 31.68 17.04
N ARG A 464 1.08 30.63 16.51
CA ARG A 464 1.23 30.47 15.05
C ARG A 464 -0.03 29.92 14.40
N ASP A 465 -0.74 29.03 15.10
CA ASP A 465 -1.91 28.33 14.60
C ASP A 465 -2.83 27.81 15.74
N ASP A 466 -3.92 27.16 15.35
CA ASP A 466 -4.87 26.50 16.26
C ASP A 466 -4.23 25.40 17.11
N HIS A 467 -3.15 24.78 16.64
CA HIS A 467 -2.47 23.73 17.38
C HIS A 467 -1.75 24.30 18.60
N ASP A 468 -0.98 25.38 18.43
CA ASP A 468 -0.27 26.03 19.53
C ASP A 468 -1.23 26.50 20.63
N ALA A 469 -2.32 27.18 20.25
CA ALA A 469 -3.33 27.66 21.19
C ALA A 469 -3.99 26.51 21.98
N ARG A 470 -4.38 25.45 21.27
CA ARG A 470 -5.00 24.28 21.87
C ARG A 470 -4.06 23.53 22.79
N MET A 471 -2.79 23.36 22.42
CA MET A 471 -1.82 22.65 23.26
C MET A 471 -1.52 23.40 24.56
N ALA A 472 -1.44 24.73 24.51
CA ALA A 472 -1.32 25.56 25.71
C ALA A 472 -2.52 25.36 26.66
N TYR A 473 -3.74 25.41 26.12
CA TYR A 473 -4.95 25.19 26.89
C TYR A 473 -5.04 23.77 27.46
N ILE A 474 -4.74 22.73 26.66
CA ILE A 474 -4.72 21.33 27.13
C ILE A 474 -3.72 21.17 28.28
N GLY A 475 -2.55 21.80 28.17
CA GLY A 475 -1.53 21.76 29.22
C GLY A 475 -2.01 22.32 30.57
N GLU A 476 -2.84 23.36 30.54
CA GLU A 476 -3.44 23.94 31.75
C GLU A 476 -4.66 23.12 32.23
N TRP A 477 -5.58 22.80 31.31
CA TRP A 477 -6.81 22.05 31.59
C TRP A 477 -6.52 20.67 32.20
N LEU A 478 -5.53 19.96 31.66
CA LEU A 478 -5.20 18.60 32.06
C LEU A 478 -4.02 18.49 33.03
N LYS A 479 -3.52 19.62 33.56
CA LYS A 479 -2.33 19.68 34.43
C LYS A 479 -2.35 18.73 35.63
N ASN A 480 -3.54 18.50 36.19
CA ASN A 480 -3.72 17.65 37.38
C ASN A 480 -4.13 16.21 37.06
N THR A 481 -4.21 15.84 35.78
CA THR A 481 -4.51 14.48 35.34
C THR A 481 -3.25 13.62 35.32
N LYS A 482 -3.42 12.29 35.18
CA LYS A 482 -2.30 11.34 35.10
C LYS A 482 -1.75 11.18 33.68
N HIS A 483 -2.25 11.93 32.70
CA HIS A 483 -1.86 11.79 31.30
C HIS A 483 -0.47 12.38 31.04
N ASP A 484 0.21 11.83 30.04
CA ASP A 484 1.53 12.29 29.61
C ASP A 484 1.40 13.48 28.65
N LEU A 485 1.44 14.70 29.21
CA LEU A 485 1.28 15.93 28.43
C LEU A 485 2.46 16.19 27.49
N ASP A 486 3.66 15.72 27.83
CA ASP A 486 4.84 15.84 26.97
C ASP A 486 4.66 14.98 25.72
N ARG A 487 4.10 13.76 25.87
CA ARG A 487 3.72 12.92 24.74
C ARG A 487 2.61 13.57 23.90
N ALA A 488 1.60 14.15 24.52
CA ALA A 488 0.49 14.79 23.79
C ALA A 488 0.96 15.96 22.90
N ALA A 489 2.04 16.65 23.26
CA ALA A 489 2.61 17.71 22.42
C ALA A 489 3.28 17.21 21.13
N ILE A 490 3.64 15.93 21.06
CA ILE A 490 4.36 15.35 19.91
C ILE A 490 3.48 14.38 19.12
N ASP A 491 2.58 13.67 19.81
CA ASP A 491 1.70 12.64 19.26
C ASP A 491 0.25 13.16 19.23
N GLU A 492 -0.16 13.72 18.09
CA GLU A 492 -1.51 14.28 17.92
C GLU A 492 -2.59 13.21 18.15
N LYS A 493 -2.35 11.95 17.77
CA LYS A 493 -3.33 10.87 17.99
C LYS A 493 -3.53 10.65 19.48
N TYR A 494 -2.44 10.60 20.25
CA TYR A 494 -2.52 10.50 21.70
C TYR A 494 -3.23 11.72 22.31
N ALA A 495 -2.91 12.93 21.85
CA ALA A 495 -3.57 14.17 22.28
C ALA A 495 -5.09 14.13 22.08
N ARG A 496 -5.54 13.74 20.88
CA ARG A 496 -6.96 13.61 20.55
C ARG A 496 -7.67 12.58 21.43
N ARG A 497 -7.03 11.44 21.70
CA ARG A 497 -7.59 10.38 22.56
C ARG A 497 -7.77 10.84 24.01
N ILE A 498 -6.78 11.53 24.59
CA ILE A 498 -6.90 12.04 25.97
C ILE A 498 -7.94 13.18 26.06
N VAL A 499 -8.01 14.05 25.05
CA VAL A 499 -9.01 15.12 24.97
C VAL A 499 -10.41 14.53 24.97
N LEU A 500 -10.68 13.54 24.12
CA LEU A 500 -11.98 12.86 24.08
C LEU A 500 -12.32 12.21 25.43
N THR A 501 -11.35 11.56 26.06
CA THR A 501 -11.54 10.86 27.34
C THR A 501 -11.99 11.83 28.44
N GLU A 502 -11.29 12.95 28.61
CA GLU A 502 -11.63 13.93 29.64
C GLU A 502 -12.88 14.74 29.27
N TRP A 503 -13.08 15.03 28.00
CA TRP A 503 -14.29 15.70 27.51
C TRP A 503 -15.55 14.87 27.78
N LEU A 504 -15.51 13.55 27.59
CA LEU A 504 -16.62 12.66 27.93
C LEU A 504 -16.90 12.63 29.45
N ARG A 505 -15.85 12.65 30.28
CA ARG A 505 -16.01 12.72 31.75
C ARG A 505 -16.68 14.02 32.17
N GLU A 506 -16.31 15.16 31.59
CA GLU A 506 -16.97 16.45 31.84
C GLU A 506 -18.45 16.42 31.46
N LYS A 507 -18.80 15.69 30.41
CA LYS A 507 -20.20 15.49 29.97
C LYS A 507 -20.96 14.46 30.80
N GLY A 508 -20.32 13.83 31.80
CA GLY A 508 -20.95 12.87 32.70
C GLY A 508 -21.05 11.44 32.15
N TYR A 509 -20.32 11.13 31.08
CA TYR A 509 -20.24 9.79 30.51
C TYR A 509 -19.02 9.04 31.05
N ASP A 510 -19.07 7.70 31.03
CA ASP A 510 -17.95 6.84 31.41
C ASP A 510 -17.09 6.50 30.18
N PRO A 511 -15.92 7.15 29.98
CA PRO A 511 -15.08 6.87 28.83
C PRO A 511 -14.44 5.47 28.87
N GLU A 512 -14.23 4.87 30.06
CA GLU A 512 -13.61 3.54 30.16
C GLU A 512 -14.53 2.47 29.60
N PHE A 513 -15.84 2.69 29.70
CA PHE A 513 -16.85 1.84 29.08
C PHE A 513 -17.07 2.18 27.61
N LEU A 514 -17.13 3.46 27.23
CA LEU A 514 -17.50 3.87 25.86
C LEU A 514 -16.36 3.75 24.84
N LEU A 515 -15.15 4.09 25.25
CA LEU A 515 -14.00 4.09 24.37
C LEU A 515 -13.39 2.69 24.28
N SER A 516 -12.74 2.44 23.15
CA SER A 516 -11.96 1.25 22.90
C SER A 516 -10.85 1.62 21.96
N PHE A 517 -9.65 1.28 22.38
CA PHE A 517 -8.45 1.43 21.59
C PHE A 517 -7.74 0.07 21.56
N GLU A 518 -6.47 0.06 21.15
CA GLU A 518 -5.70 -1.17 20.91
C GLU A 518 -5.58 -2.12 22.13
N ASP A 519 -5.70 -1.58 23.35
CA ASP A 519 -5.53 -2.35 24.60
C ASP A 519 -6.84 -2.94 25.16
N ASP A 520 -7.95 -2.87 24.41
CA ASP A 520 -9.24 -3.36 24.88
C ASP A 520 -9.28 -4.89 24.95
N SER A 521 -9.38 -5.43 26.17
CA SER A 521 -9.42 -6.86 26.45
C SER A 521 -10.83 -7.40 26.72
N ARG A 522 -11.89 -6.64 26.40
CA ARG A 522 -13.27 -7.06 26.65
C ARG A 522 -13.67 -8.26 25.78
N SER A 523 -14.54 -9.11 26.34
CA SER A 523 -15.21 -10.16 25.56
C SER A 523 -16.10 -9.54 24.47
N LYS A 524 -16.33 -10.24 23.34
CA LYS A 524 -17.23 -9.81 22.27
C LYS A 524 -18.61 -9.34 22.76
N GLY A 525 -19.22 -10.03 23.74
CA GLY A 525 -20.53 -9.65 24.29
C GLY A 525 -20.52 -8.28 24.99
N ASN A 526 -19.57 -8.06 25.91
CA ASN A 526 -19.40 -6.76 26.58
C ASN A 526 -19.02 -5.64 25.62
N ARG A 527 -18.26 -5.97 24.56
CA ARG A 527 -17.90 -5.03 23.50
C ARG A 527 -19.13 -4.55 22.74
N ALA A 528 -20.02 -5.46 22.35
CA ALA A 528 -21.26 -5.13 21.67
C ALA A 528 -22.20 -4.24 22.52
N GLU A 529 -22.25 -4.45 23.84
CA GLU A 529 -23.01 -3.58 24.74
C GLU A 529 -22.44 -2.16 24.80
N ALA A 530 -21.10 -2.04 24.86
CA ALA A 530 -20.42 -0.76 24.82
C ALA A 530 -20.60 -0.04 23.47
N ASP A 531 -20.57 -0.76 22.35
CA ASP A 531 -20.79 -0.21 21.02
C ASP A 531 -22.21 0.35 20.87
N LYS A 532 -23.21 -0.38 21.39
CA LYS A 532 -24.59 0.11 21.41
C LYS A 532 -24.75 1.38 22.25
N GLU A 533 -24.17 1.42 23.45
CA GLU A 533 -24.23 2.61 24.30
C GLU A 533 -23.43 3.78 23.69
N MET A 534 -22.35 3.49 22.98
CA MET A 534 -21.57 4.47 22.24
C MET A 534 -22.42 5.15 21.16
N THR A 535 -23.12 4.37 20.34
CA THR A 535 -24.02 4.91 19.30
C THR A 535 -25.13 5.77 19.92
N LEU A 536 -25.76 5.32 21.01
CA LEU A 536 -26.81 6.10 21.70
C LEU A 536 -26.26 7.40 22.31
N THR A 537 -25.08 7.34 22.92
CA THR A 537 -24.41 8.51 23.51
C THR A 537 -24.04 9.53 22.44
N THR A 538 -23.46 9.08 21.33
CA THR A 538 -23.13 9.94 20.19
C THR A 538 -24.38 10.58 19.62
N LEU A 539 -25.47 9.82 19.43
CA LEU A 539 -26.72 10.38 18.93
C LEU A 539 -27.27 11.48 19.85
N ARG A 540 -27.24 11.28 21.18
CA ARG A 540 -27.65 12.30 22.16
C ARG A 540 -26.82 13.58 22.02
N LEU A 541 -25.49 13.44 22.01
CA LEU A 541 -24.56 14.57 21.89
C LEU A 541 -24.69 15.28 20.53
N TRP A 542 -24.93 14.54 19.46
CA TRP A 542 -25.16 15.10 18.13
C TRP A 542 -26.45 15.92 18.07
N ILE A 543 -27.55 15.41 18.66
CA ILE A 543 -28.82 16.16 18.75
C ILE A 543 -28.64 17.41 19.63
N GLU A 544 -27.88 17.35 20.72
CA GLU A 544 -27.58 18.54 21.53
C GLU A 544 -26.80 19.59 20.73
N ALA A 545 -25.83 19.16 19.91
CA ALA A 545 -24.99 20.05 19.11
C ALA A 545 -25.73 20.71 17.94
N TYR A 546 -26.60 19.98 17.23
CA TYR A 546 -27.23 20.44 15.97
C TYR A 546 -28.76 20.56 16.01
N GLY A 547 -29.42 19.95 16.98
CA GLY A 547 -30.89 19.82 17.05
C GLY A 547 -31.65 21.00 17.65
N GLY A 548 -30.97 22.06 18.11
CA GLY A 548 -31.60 23.31 18.55
C GLY A 548 -32.51 23.21 19.79
N GLY A 549 -32.52 22.10 20.53
CA GLY A 549 -33.34 21.92 21.73
C GLY A 549 -32.74 20.92 22.71
N LYS A 550 -32.85 21.21 24.02
CA LYS A 550 -32.45 20.29 25.10
C LYS A 550 -33.12 18.93 24.88
N VAL A 551 -32.33 17.88 24.74
CA VAL A 551 -32.79 16.50 24.66
C VAL A 551 -33.49 16.16 25.98
N GLY A 552 -34.82 16.19 25.98
CA GLY A 552 -35.59 15.57 27.06
C GLY A 552 -35.36 14.06 27.02
N ASN A 553 -34.98 13.47 28.17
CA ASN A 553 -34.72 12.05 28.40
C ASN A 553 -35.45 11.11 27.42
N MET A 554 -34.80 10.75 26.32
CA MET A 554 -35.16 9.54 25.58
C MET A 554 -34.44 8.38 26.26
N GLY A 555 -35.17 7.71 27.15
CA GLY A 555 -34.78 6.41 27.72
C GLY A 555 -34.61 6.33 29.24
N GLU A 556 -35.58 6.77 30.04
CA GLU A 556 -35.72 6.30 31.44
C GLU A 556 -36.76 5.17 31.61
N GLY A 557 -37.24 4.61 30.50
CA GLY A 557 -38.30 3.61 30.47
C GLY A 557 -37.85 2.20 30.10
N GLU A 558 -36.65 1.75 30.48
CA GLU A 558 -36.29 0.32 30.44
C GLU A 558 -34.98 0.03 31.19
N ARG A 559 -34.88 0.48 32.45
CA ARG A 559 -33.94 -0.18 33.37
C ARG A 559 -34.48 -1.57 33.64
N CYS A 560 -33.83 -2.55 33.03
CA CYS A 560 -34.01 -3.97 33.25
C CYS A 560 -34.30 -4.28 34.72
N ALA A 561 -35.56 -4.62 35.01
CA ALA A 561 -35.99 -5.02 36.34
C ALA A 561 -35.39 -6.41 36.65
N ARG A 562 -34.20 -6.43 37.25
CA ARG A 562 -33.78 -7.57 38.07
C ARG A 562 -34.69 -7.65 39.29
N ARG A 563 -35.81 -8.35 39.18
CA ARG A 563 -36.52 -8.89 40.36
C ARG A 563 -35.88 -10.23 40.75
N PRO A 564 -35.53 -10.44 42.03
CA PRO A 564 -35.10 -11.76 42.49
C PRO A 564 -36.31 -12.70 42.51
N MET A 565 -36.13 -13.92 42.00
CA MET A 565 -37.11 -14.98 42.11
C MET A 565 -37.39 -15.30 43.60
N ARG A 566 -38.67 -15.29 43.96
CA ARG A 566 -39.27 -16.24 44.90
C ARG A 566 -40.31 -17.04 44.14
#